data_AF-A0A0D2ETU1-F1
#
_entry.id   AF-A0A0D2ETU1-F1
#
_cell.length_a   1.000
_cell.length_b   1.000
_cell.length_c   1.000
_cell.angle_alpha   90.00
_cell.angle_beta   90.00
_cell.angle_gamma   90.00
#
_symmetry.space_group_name_H-M   'P 1'
#
loop_
_entity.id
_entity.type
_entity.pdbx_description
1 polymer ?
#
loop_
_entity_poly.entity_id
_entity_poly.type
_entity_poly.pdbx_seq_one_letter_code
_entity_poly.pdbx_strand_id
1 'polypeptide(L)'
;MLCIGGIGPIISVLFLELVDEFHISFTQASLLLGYQLLTVGATGIVVAASSQRFGKRPNFIISISIAWAGSLWGGAAQSYASLVGARVIQGLGIAMFESVTFAVIGQFGNGTSAVYRC
;
A
#
# COMPACT_ATOMS: atom_id res chain seq x y z
N MET A 1 4.13 0.16 9.75
CA MET A 1 3.45 0.24 11.08
C MET A 1 1.95 0.59 11.00
N LEU A 2 1.52 1.46 10.07
CA LEU A 2 0.09 1.80 9.92
C LEU A 2 -0.78 0.62 9.44
N CYS A 3 -0.20 -0.33 8.70
CA CYS A 3 -0.96 -1.37 8.01
C CYS A 3 -1.40 -2.57 8.86
N ILE A 4 -0.60 -2.99 9.85
CA ILE A 4 -0.90 -4.20 10.64
C ILE A 4 -1.82 -3.89 11.84
N GLY A 5 -1.77 -2.66 12.37
CA GLY A 5 -2.60 -2.25 13.52
C GLY A 5 -3.87 -1.45 13.18
N GLY A 6 -3.84 -0.62 12.13
CA GLY A 6 -4.93 0.31 11.83
C GLY A 6 -5.91 -0.13 10.76
N ILE A 7 -5.46 -0.93 9.77
CA ILE A 7 -6.32 -1.33 8.65
C ILE A 7 -7.43 -2.27 9.12
N GLY A 8 -7.15 -3.18 10.05
CA GLY A 8 -8.14 -4.07 10.64
C GLY A 8 -9.37 -3.32 11.18
N PRO A 9 -9.21 -2.38 12.13
CA PRO A 9 -10.35 -1.64 12.68
C PRO A 9 -11.01 -0.70 11.67
N ILE A 10 -10.24 -0.02 10.81
CA ILE A 10 -10.82 0.90 9.81
C ILE A 10 -11.73 0.12 8.84
N ILE A 11 -11.25 -1.01 8.35
CA ILE A 11 -12.01 -1.80 7.39
C ILE A 11 -13.19 -2.51 8.04
N SER A 12 -13.05 -3.00 9.29
CA SER A 12 -14.16 -3.54 10.09
C SER A 12 -15.37 -2.60 10.12
N VAL A 13 -15.13 -1.29 10.27
CA VAL A 13 -16.19 -0.27 10.23
C VAL A 13 -16.68 -0.02 8.80
N LEU A 14 -15.77 0.04 7.83
CA LEU A 14 -16.09 0.31 6.42
C LEU A 14 -16.90 -0.79 5.73
N PHE A 15 -16.88 -2.03 6.24
CA PHE A 15 -17.62 -3.16 5.67
C PHE A 15 -19.12 -2.88 5.55
N LEU A 16 -19.71 -2.23 6.54
CA LEU A 16 -21.14 -1.95 6.55
C LEU A 16 -21.52 -0.96 5.46
N GLU A 17 -20.75 0.11 5.30
CA GLU A 17 -20.95 1.12 4.26
C GLU A 17 -20.74 0.54 2.85
N LEU A 18 -19.74 -0.33 2.67
CA LEU A 18 -19.47 -0.97 1.38
C LEU A 18 -20.61 -1.92 0.94
N VAL A 19 -21.21 -2.62 1.89
CA VAL A 19 -22.34 -3.52 1.64
C VAL A 19 -23.59 -2.74 1.26
N ASP A 20 -23.83 -1.60 1.91
CA ASP A 20 -24.99 -0.73 1.65
C ASP A 20 -24.86 -0.01 0.29
N GLU A 21 -23.68 0.57 0.01
CA GLU A 21 -23.44 1.36 -1.20
C GLU A 21 -23.32 0.52 -2.48
N PHE A 22 -22.68 -0.66 -2.41
CA PHE A 22 -22.44 -1.52 -3.58
C PHE A 22 -23.36 -2.75 -3.66
N HIS A 23 -24.28 -2.95 -2.71
CA HIS A 23 -25.15 -4.13 -2.60
C HIS A 23 -24.39 -5.47 -2.70
N ILE A 24 -23.16 -5.52 -2.19
CA ILE A 24 -22.28 -6.69 -2.23
C ILE A 24 -22.37 -7.52 -0.94
N SER A 25 -22.13 -8.83 -1.04
CA SER A 25 -22.13 -9.71 0.13
C SER A 25 -20.89 -9.51 1.00
N PHE A 26 -21.01 -9.72 2.32
CA PHE A 26 -19.89 -9.70 3.28
C PHE A 26 -18.71 -10.57 2.84
N THR A 27 -18.98 -11.71 2.18
CA THR A 27 -17.93 -12.61 1.66
C THR A 27 -17.07 -11.93 0.61
N GLN A 28 -17.66 -11.12 -0.28
CA GLN A 28 -16.94 -10.41 -1.34
C GLN A 28 -16.05 -9.31 -0.78
N ALA A 29 -16.55 -8.57 0.20
CA ALA A 29 -15.75 -7.56 0.87
C ALA A 29 -14.53 -8.18 1.59
N SER A 30 -14.69 -9.35 2.21
CA SER A 30 -13.56 -10.07 2.84
C SER A 30 -12.54 -10.56 1.80
N LEU A 31 -13.02 -11.03 0.65
CA LEU A 31 -12.18 -11.39 -0.51
C LEU A 31 -11.39 -10.19 -1.04
N LEU A 32 -12.02 -9.01 -1.06
CA LEU A 32 -11.37 -7.73 -1.41
C LEU A 32 -10.13 -7.47 -0.54
N LEU A 33 -10.23 -7.76 0.76
CA LEU A 33 -9.12 -7.62 1.68
C LEU A 33 -8.06 -8.68 1.46
N GLY A 34 -8.48 -9.90 1.16
CA GLY A 34 -7.57 -10.97 0.75
C GLY A 34 -6.71 -10.53 -0.43
N TYR A 35 -7.31 -9.93 -1.47
CA TYR A 35 -6.58 -9.39 -2.61
C TYR A 35 -5.62 -8.26 -2.21
N GLN A 36 -6.04 -7.36 -1.33
CA GLN A 36 -5.18 -6.29 -0.83
C GLN A 36 -3.96 -6.83 -0.08
N LEU A 37 -4.16 -7.77 0.84
CA LEU A 37 -3.11 -8.39 1.64
C LEU A 37 -2.14 -9.18 0.76
N LEU A 38 -2.67 -9.96 -0.18
CA LEU A 38 -1.87 -10.73 -1.14
C LEU A 38 -0.99 -9.80 -1.99
N THR A 39 -1.56 -8.69 -2.43
CA THR A 39 -0.83 -7.68 -3.22
C THR A 39 0.27 -7.03 -2.40
N VAL A 40 -0.02 -6.60 -1.17
CA VAL A 40 0.99 -6.01 -0.27
C VAL A 40 2.14 -6.99 -0.03
N GLY A 41 1.83 -8.27 0.21
CA GLY A 41 2.84 -9.32 0.38
C GLY A 41 3.70 -9.54 -0.87
N ALA A 42 3.07 -9.65 -2.04
CA ALA A 42 3.79 -9.78 -3.31
C ALA A 42 4.68 -8.57 -3.60
N THR A 43 4.19 -7.36 -3.30
CA THR A 43 4.93 -6.11 -3.50
C THR A 43 6.12 -6.01 -2.57
N GLY A 44 6.02 -6.50 -1.33
CA GLY A 44 7.13 -6.49 -0.38
C GLY A 44 8.40 -7.14 -0.95
N ILE A 45 8.25 -8.24 -1.69
CA ILE A 45 9.37 -8.93 -2.37
C ILE A 45 9.98 -8.03 -3.47
N VAL A 46 9.13 -7.42 -4.29
CA VAL A 46 9.56 -6.50 -5.37
C VAL A 46 10.30 -5.30 -4.78
N VAL A 47 9.84 -4.77 -3.65
CA VAL A 47 10.45 -3.62 -2.99
C VAL A 47 11.79 -3.96 -2.35
N ALA A 48 11.91 -5.14 -1.74
CA ALA A 48 13.20 -5.63 -1.25
C ALA A 48 14.23 -5.73 -2.39
N ALA A 49 13.81 -6.22 -3.56
CA ALA A 49 14.67 -6.27 -4.75
C ALA A 49 14.99 -4.87 -5.30
N SER A 50 13.99 -3.98 -5.37
CA SER A 50 14.15 -2.62 -5.89
C SER A 50 15.05 -1.75 -4.99
N SER A 51 14.99 -1.97 -3.67
CA SER A 51 15.82 -1.29 -2.67
C SER A 51 17.32 -1.54 -2.85
N GLN A 52 17.71 -2.63 -3.51
CA GLN A 52 19.13 -2.91 -3.78
C GLN A 52 19.65 -2.19 -5.03
N ARG A 53 18.76 -1.78 -5.94
CA ARG A 53 19.14 -1.28 -7.26
C ARG A 53 18.98 0.24 -7.41
N PHE A 54 18.06 0.85 -6.68
CA PHE A 54 17.78 2.28 -6.77
C PHE A 54 18.26 3.00 -5.50
N GLY A 55 19.33 3.81 -5.64
CA GLY A 55 19.78 4.74 -4.61
C GLY A 55 18.68 5.68 -4.13
N LYS A 56 18.86 6.34 -2.99
CA LYS A 56 17.83 6.87 -2.06
C LYS A 56 16.81 7.91 -2.59
N ARG A 57 16.83 8.32 -3.87
CA ARG A 57 16.08 9.48 -4.40
C ARG A 57 14.80 9.17 -5.23
N PRO A 58 14.74 8.19 -6.15
CA PRO A 58 13.57 7.97 -7.00
C PRO A 58 12.50 7.09 -6.35
N ASN A 59 12.84 6.28 -5.34
CA ASN A 59 11.89 5.35 -4.72
C ASN A 59 10.72 6.07 -4.00
N PHE A 60 10.96 7.30 -3.52
CA PHE A 60 9.93 8.13 -2.87
C PHE A 60 8.94 8.71 -3.89
N ILE A 61 9.42 9.09 -5.08
CA ILE A 61 8.58 9.68 -6.13
C ILE A 61 7.69 8.60 -6.77
N ILE A 62 8.25 7.41 -6.99
CA ILE A 62 7.52 6.27 -7.57
C ILE A 62 6.38 5.83 -6.65
N SER A 63 6.65 5.68 -5.35
CA SER A 63 5.63 5.25 -4.39
C SER A 63 4.47 6.25 -4.27
N ILE A 64 4.77 7.55 -4.20
CA ILE A 64 3.76 8.61 -4.16
C ILE A 64 2.93 8.67 -5.45
N SER A 65 3.55 8.48 -6.61
CA SER A 65 2.86 8.50 -7.89
C SER A 65 1.85 7.35 -8.00
N ILE A 66 2.25 6.15 -7.55
CA ILE A 66 1.39 4.96 -7.54
C ILE A 66 0.26 5.12 -6.53
N ALA A 67 0.55 5.65 -5.34
CA ALA A 67 -0.46 5.92 -4.32
C ALA A 67 -1.50 6.97 -4.80
N TRP A 68 -1.04 8.01 -5.51
CA TRP A 68 -1.91 9.01 -6.12
C TRP A 68 -2.80 8.43 -7.20
N ALA A 69 -2.23 7.64 -8.11
CA ALA A 69 -2.99 6.96 -9.16
C ALA A 69 -4.05 6.01 -8.59
N GLY A 70 -3.71 5.25 -7.53
CA GLY A 70 -4.65 4.37 -6.84
C GLY A 70 -5.80 5.12 -6.18
N SER A 71 -5.53 6.26 -5.54
CA SER A 71 -6.57 7.10 -4.91
C SER A 71 -7.48 7.76 -5.96
N LEU A 72 -6.94 8.21 -7.08
CA LEU A 72 -7.72 8.74 -8.21
C LEU A 72 -8.63 7.66 -8.80
N TRP A 73 -8.11 6.44 -8.99
CA TRP A 73 -8.89 5.31 -9.51
C TRP A 73 -9.98 4.86 -8.54
N GLY A 74 -9.71 4.92 -7.22
CA GLY A 74 -10.70 4.62 -6.19
C GLY A 74 -11.85 5.63 -6.15
N GLY A 75 -11.57 6.92 -6.37
CA GLY A 75 -12.61 7.96 -6.41
C GLY A 75 -13.51 7.90 -7.65
N ALA A 76 -13.03 7.33 -8.76
CA ALA A 76 -13.79 7.17 -10.00
C ALA A 76 -14.46 5.78 -10.13
N ALA A 77 -14.29 4.89 -9.16
CA ALA A 77 -14.74 3.51 -9.25
C ALA A 77 -16.24 3.37 -8.93
N GLN A 78 -17.08 3.13 -9.94
CA GLN A 78 -18.52 2.82 -9.79
C GLN A 78 -18.84 1.31 -9.85
N SER A 79 -17.84 0.43 -9.83
CA SER A 79 -18.06 -1.03 -9.98
C SER A 79 -17.11 -1.85 -9.11
N TYR A 80 -17.58 -3.00 -8.64
CA TYR A 80 -16.84 -3.92 -7.77
C TYR A 80 -15.42 -4.24 -8.30
N ALA A 81 -15.28 -4.56 -9.59
CA ALA A 81 -13.98 -4.86 -10.20
C ALA A 81 -13.03 -3.65 -10.20
N SER A 82 -13.54 -2.43 -10.44
CA SER A 82 -12.74 -1.22 -10.35
C SER A 82 -12.32 -0.90 -8.91
N LEU A 83 -13.18 -1.23 -7.94
CA LEU A 83 -12.86 -1.11 -6.52
C LEU A 83 -11.74 -2.08 -6.12
N VAL A 84 -11.78 -3.34 -6.59
CA VAL A 84 -10.67 -4.30 -6.41
C VAL A 84 -9.38 -3.72 -7.00
N GLY A 85 -9.42 -3.25 -8.24
CA GLY A 85 -8.24 -2.69 -8.93
C GLY A 85 -7.65 -1.49 -8.20
N ALA A 86 -8.49 -0.56 -7.75
CA ALA A 86 -8.07 0.59 -6.96
C ALA A 86 -7.35 0.17 -5.68
N ARG A 87 -7.89 -0.83 -4.96
CA ARG A 87 -7.29 -1.35 -3.73
C ARG A 87 -5.93 -1.95 -4.02
N VAL A 88 -5.81 -2.84 -5.01
CA VAL A 88 -4.53 -3.46 -5.41
C VAL A 88 -3.45 -2.41 -5.69
N ILE A 89 -3.77 -1.38 -6.48
CA ILE A 89 -2.83 -0.28 -6.79
C ILE A 89 -2.47 0.51 -5.52
N GLN A 90 -3.45 0.80 -4.67
CA GLN A 90 -3.21 1.49 -3.41
C GLN A 90 -2.34 0.63 -2.46
N GLY A 91 -2.55 -0.70 -2.41
CA GLY A 91 -1.75 -1.65 -1.64
C GLY A 91 -0.30 -1.72 -2.10
N LEU A 92 -0.08 -1.71 -3.42
CA LEU A 92 1.26 -1.59 -4.03
C LEU A 92 1.98 -0.32 -3.53
N GLY A 93 1.32 0.83 -3.61
CA GLY A 93 1.90 2.11 -3.19
C GLY A 93 2.22 2.16 -1.69
N ILE A 94 1.31 1.66 -0.85
CA ILE A 94 1.47 1.61 0.61
C ILE A 94 2.65 0.70 1.00
N ALA A 95 2.79 -0.47 0.38
CA ALA A 95 3.89 -1.40 0.66
C ALA A 95 5.27 -0.79 0.33
N MET A 96 5.37 -0.09 -0.82
CA MET A 96 6.57 0.66 -1.19
C MET A 96 6.88 1.77 -0.19
N PHE A 97 5.87 2.56 0.18
CA PHE A 97 6.00 3.67 1.11
C PHE A 97 6.48 3.20 2.50
N GLU A 98 5.96 2.07 2.98
CA GLU A 98 6.36 1.51 4.27
C GLU A 98 7.85 1.15 4.28
N SER A 99 8.33 0.47 3.23
CA SER A 99 9.73 0.08 3.12
C SER A 99 10.67 1.30 3.05
N VAL A 100 10.27 2.35 2.33
CA VAL A 100 11.04 3.60 2.28
C VAL A 100 11.05 4.29 3.64
N THR A 101 9.93 4.28 4.37
CA THR A 101 9.84 4.84 5.72
C THR A 101 10.75 4.09 6.69
N PHE A 102 10.81 2.75 6.61
CA PHE A 102 11.76 1.96 7.40
C PHE A 102 13.22 2.30 7.08
N ALA A 103 13.55 2.46 5.81
CA ALA A 103 14.88 2.92 5.40
C ALA A 103 15.21 4.30 5.98
N VAL A 104 14.23 5.23 5.98
CA VAL A 104 14.36 6.58 6.53
C VAL A 104 14.46 6.59 8.05
N ILE A 105 13.79 5.70 8.77
CA ILE A 105 13.92 5.61 10.24
C ILE A 105 15.26 4.95 10.61
N GLY A 106 15.69 3.92 9.88
CA GLY A 106 16.96 3.22 10.12
C GLY A 106 18.19 4.12 9.97
N GLN A 107 18.12 5.11 9.08
CA GLN A 107 19.17 6.15 8.94
C GLN A 107 19.17 7.18 10.07
N PHE A 108 18.05 7.42 10.77
CA PHE A 108 18.01 8.30 11.94
C PHE A 108 18.50 7.60 13.22
N GLY A 109 18.23 6.30 13.38
CA GLY A 109 18.69 5.52 14.54
C GLY A 109 20.19 5.22 14.54
N ASN A 110 20.80 5.05 13.35
CA ASN A 110 22.25 4.93 13.21
C ASN A 110 22.86 6.32 12.99
N GLY A 111 23.18 7.01 14.09
CA GLY A 111 24.01 8.21 14.05
C GLY A 111 25.33 7.88 13.32
N THR A 112 25.56 8.50 12.16
CA THR A 112 26.76 8.41 11.31
C THR A 112 27.10 7.02 10.73
N SER A 113 27.07 6.86 9.38
CA SER A 113 28.15 6.23 8.57
C SER A 113 27.80 5.82 7.11
N ALA A 114 26.55 5.81 6.63
CA ALA A 114 26.22 5.23 5.31
C ALA A 114 25.66 6.21 4.25
N VAL A 115 25.91 7.51 4.37
CA VAL A 115 25.57 8.51 3.33
C VAL A 115 26.74 8.78 2.36
N TYR A 116 27.94 8.24 2.63
CA TYR A 116 29.17 8.45 1.83
C TYR A 116 29.79 7.15 1.25
N ARG A 117 28.98 6.19 0.80
CA ARG A 117 29.50 5.14 -0.12
C ARG A 117 28.70 5.10 -1.41
N CYS A 118 29.29 5.85 -2.35
CA CYS A 118 29.19 5.84 -3.81
C CYS A 118 27.85 6.21 -4.43
#